data_AF-A0A969P177-F1
#
_entry.id   AF-A0A969P177-F1
#
_cell.length_a   1.000
_cell.length_b   1.000
_cell.length_c   1.000
_cell.angle_alpha   90.00
_cell.angle_beta   90.00
_cell.angle_gamma   90.00
#
_symmetry.space_group_name_H-M   'P 1'
#
loop_
_entity.id
_entity.type
_entity.pdbx_description
1 polymer ?
#
loop_
_entity_poly.entity_id
_entity_poly.type
_entity_poly.pdbx_seq_one_letter_code
_entity_poly.pdbx_strand_id
1 'polypeptide(L)' 'MNQELTFSDLQTYVQALEAENARLHQTQAQLTADYQRYATFYQQAPAGYFMLDAGGAICEVNAAGSRLLGLSSED' A
#
# COMPACT_ATOMS: atom_id res chain seq x y z
N MET A 1 16.63 -5.83 -41.72
CA MET A 1 16.92 -7.22 -41.35
C MET A 1 16.13 -7.50 -40.08
N ASN A 2 14.91 -8.03 -40.22
CA ASN A 2 14.13 -8.45 -39.05
C ASN A 2 14.77 -9.74 -38.55
N GLN A 3 15.41 -9.73 -37.38
CA GLN A 3 15.77 -10.98 -36.72
C GLN A 3 14.47 -11.65 -36.28
N GLU A 4 14.15 -12.80 -36.86
CA GLU A 4 13.15 -13.70 -36.30
C GLU A 4 13.68 -14.18 -34.94
N LEU A 5 12.99 -13.80 -33.85
CA LEU A 5 13.26 -14.37 -32.53
C LEU A 5 13.10 -15.89 -32.62
N THR A 6 14.11 -16.62 -32.16
CA THR A 6 14.04 -18.07 -32.13
C THR A 6 13.04 -18.51 -31.06
N PHE A 7 12.50 -19.73 -31.20
CA PHE A 7 11.63 -20.31 -30.18
C PHE A 7 12.26 -20.31 -28.77
N SER A 8 13.58 -20.52 -28.70
CA SER A 8 14.35 -20.46 -27.46
C SER A 8 14.39 -19.06 -26.85
N ASP A 9 14.53 -18.03 -27.69
CA ASP A 9 14.54 -16.64 -27.22
C ASP A 9 13.17 -16.26 -26.65
N LEU A 10 12.08 -16.69 -27.30
CA LEU A 10 10.73 -16.47 -26.82
C LEU A 10 10.46 -17.19 -25.50
N GLN A 11 10.91 -18.45 -25.35
CA GLN A 11 10.79 -19.18 -24.08
C GLN A 11 11.54 -18.48 -22.94
N THR A 12 12.76 -18.01 -23.21
CA THR A 12 13.55 -17.26 -22.23
C THR A 12 12.83 -15.99 -21.79
N TYR A 13 12.23 -15.27 -22.75
CA TYR A 13 11.48 -14.06 -22.46
C TYR A 13 10.21 -14.33 -21.64
N VAL A 14 9.47 -15.39 -21.96
CA VAL A 14 8.28 -15.81 -21.19
C VAL A 14 8.66 -16.14 -19.75
N GLN A 15 9.72 -16.91 -19.54
CA GLN A 15 10.19 -17.24 -18.19
C GLN A 15 10.60 -15.99 -17.39
N ALA A 16 11.25 -15.03 -18.04
CA ALA A 16 11.61 -13.77 -17.40
C ALA A 16 10.38 -12.95 -17.00
N LEU A 17 9.36 -12.89 -17.85
CA LEU A 17 8.10 -12.21 -17.54
C LEU A 17 7.34 -12.89 -16.39
N GLU A 18 7.30 -14.22 -16.36
CA GLU A 18 6.67 -14.97 -15.27
C GLU A 18 7.36 -14.71 -13.94
N ALA A 19 8.70 -14.70 -13.93
CA ALA A 19 9.49 -14.37 -12.74
C ALA A 19 9.24 -12.93 -12.27
N GLU A 20 9.18 -11.97 -13.20
CA GLU A 20 8.89 -10.57 -12.86
C GLU A 20 7.48 -10.39 -12.32
N ASN A 21 6.49 -11.07 -12.92
CA ASN A 21 5.12 -11.04 -12.44
C ASN A 21 5.00 -11.63 -11.01
N ALA A 22 5.65 -12.77 -10.76
CA ALA A 22 5.71 -13.36 -9.43
C ALA A 22 6.34 -12.40 -8.41
N ARG A 23 7.43 -11.72 -8.79
CA ARG A 23 8.09 -10.70 -7.95
C ARG A 23 7.17 -9.51 -7.65
N LEU A 24 6.41 -9.03 -8.63
CA LEU A 24 5.45 -7.95 -8.46
C LEU A 24 4.32 -8.35 -7.50
N HIS A 25 3.76 -9.54 -7.66
CA HIS A 25 2.74 -10.07 -6.76
C HIS A 25 3.25 -10.21 -5.32
N GLN A 26 4.46 -10.74 -5.13
CA GLN A 26 5.08 -10.81 -3.81
C GLN A 26 5.29 -9.42 -3.19
N THR A 27 5.78 -8.47 -3.98
CA THR A 27 6.00 -7.08 -3.51
C THR A 27 4.68 -6.43 -3.12
N GLN A 28 3.62 -6.62 -3.91
CA GLN A 28 2.30 -6.10 -3.61
C GLN A 28 1.74 -6.71 -2.33
N ALA A 29 1.85 -8.03 -2.15
CA ALA A 29 1.39 -8.72 -0.95
C ALA A 29 2.09 -8.20 0.32
N GLN A 30 3.41 -8.01 0.25
CA GLN A 30 4.20 -7.45 1.36
C GLN A 30 3.75 -6.01 1.68
N LEU A 31 3.60 -5.15 0.67
CA LEU A 31 3.15 -3.77 0.86
C LEU A 31 1.75 -3.72 1.47
N THR A 32 0.84 -4.58 1.03
CA THR A 32 -0.51 -4.66 1.61
C THR A 32 -0.46 -5.11 3.06
N ALA A 33 0.35 -6.11 3.41
CA ALA A 33 0.49 -6.58 4.79
C ALA A 33 1.05 -5.48 5.71
N ASP A 34 2.09 -4.77 5.25
CA ASP A 34 2.69 -3.67 6.00
C ASP A 34 1.73 -2.50 6.16
N TYR A 35 0.98 -2.15 5.12
CA TYR A 35 -0.06 -1.12 5.18
C TYR A 35 -1.17 -1.51 6.16
N GLN A 36 -1.66 -2.74 6.13
CA GLN A 36 -2.67 -3.23 7.08
C GLN A 36 -2.18 -3.15 8.53
N ARG A 37 -0.93 -3.54 8.77
CA ARG A 37 -0.32 -3.45 10.09
C ARG A 37 -0.21 -2.00 10.55
N TYR A 38 0.23 -1.11 9.67
CA TYR A 38 0.30 0.33 9.94
C TYR A 38 -1.09 0.91 10.23
N ALA A 39 -2.08 0.64 9.38
CA ALA A 39 -3.44 1.15 9.54
C ALA A 39 -4.06 0.67 10.86
N THR A 40 -3.86 -0.61 11.21
CA THR A 40 -4.31 -1.18 12.48
C THR A 40 -3.68 -0.43 13.66
N PHE A 41 -2.35 -0.27 13.66
CA PHE A 41 -1.64 0.49 14.69
C PHE A 41 -2.15 1.93 14.79
N TYR A 42 -2.25 2.64 13.67
CA TYR A 42 -2.68 4.03 13.61
C TYR A 42 -4.10 4.20 14.17
N GLN A 43 -5.04 3.34 13.76
CA GLN A 43 -6.44 3.41 14.20
C GLN A 43 -6.63 2.97 15.66
N GLN A 44 -5.87 1.99 16.14
CA GLN A 44 -5.99 1.47 17.51
C GLN A 44 -5.12 2.22 18.53
N ALA A 45 -4.27 3.15 18.08
CA ALA A 45 -3.44 3.94 18.98
C ALA A 45 -4.31 4.73 19.98
N PRO A 46 -3.93 4.75 21.27
CA PRO A 46 -4.67 5.50 22.29
C PRO A 46 -4.49 7.02 22.14
N ALA A 47 -3.40 7.46 21.50
CA ALA A 47 -3.14 8.87 21.22
C ALA A 47 -3.86 9.31 19.93
N GLY A 48 -4.39 10.55 19.94
CA GLY A 48 -4.96 11.18 18.76
C GLY A 48 -3.87 11.63 17.79
N TYR A 49 -3.85 11.06 16.58
CA TYR A 49 -2.96 11.48 15.50
C TYR A 49 -3.73 12.32 14.48
N PHE A 50 -3.13 13.45 14.09
CA PHE A 50 -3.65 14.38 13.09
C PHE A 50 -2.59 14.60 12.03
N MET A 51 -2.95 14.36 10.78
CA MET A 51 -2.11 14.72 9.64
C MET A 51 -2.63 16.02 9.06
N LEU A 52 -1.74 17.01 8.94
CA LEU A 52 -2.06 18.32 8.41
C LEU A 52 -1.41 18.51 7.05
N ASP A 53 -2.08 19.22 6.14
CA ASP A 53 -1.41 19.77 4.96
C ASP A 53 -0.49 20.95 5.33
N ALA A 54 0.20 21.48 4.31
CA ALA A 54 1.07 22.64 4.47
C ALA A 54 0.33 23.93 4.91
N GLY A 55 -1.00 23.99 4.72
CA GLY A 55 -1.85 25.09 5.19
C GLY A 55 -2.38 24.89 6.61
N GLY A 56 -2.10 23.74 7.24
CA GLY A 56 -2.56 23.39 8.58
C GLY A 56 -3.96 22.77 8.63
N ALA A 57 -4.57 22.46 7.48
CA ALA A 57 -5.86 21.77 7.45
C ALA A 57 -5.69 20.28 7.78
N ILE A 58 -6.58 19.73 8.61
CA ILE A 58 -6.56 18.29 8.94
C ILE A 58 -7.00 17.50 7.70
N CYS A 59 -6.08 16.69 7.17
CA CYS A 59 -6.35 15.78 6.06
C CYS A 59 -6.76 14.39 6.54
N GLU A 60 -6.15 13.92 7.63
CA GLU A 60 -6.45 12.61 8.21
C GLU A 60 -6.41 12.67 9.73
N VAL A 61 -7.23 11.83 10.35
CA VAL A 61 -7.33 11.69 11.80
C VAL A 61 -7.60 10.23 12.15
N ASN A 62 -6.96 9.72 13.20
CA ASN A 62 -7.22 8.37 13.70
C ASN A 62 -8.46 8.32 14.61
N ALA A 63 -8.94 7.11 14.92
CA ALA A 63 -10.12 6.95 15.77
C ALA A 63 -10.04 7.69 17.12
N ALA A 64 -8.87 7.72 17.77
CA ALA A 64 -8.67 8.48 19.01
C ALA A 64 -8.81 10.00 18.78
N GLY A 65 -8.22 10.53 17.72
CA GLY A 65 -8.36 11.94 17.35
C GLY A 65 -9.80 12.29 16.98
N SER A 66 -10.52 11.41 16.26
CA SER A 66 -11.93 11.62 15.93
C SER A 66 -12.81 11.70 17.18
N ARG A 67 -12.54 10.88 18.20
CA ARG A 67 -13.19 10.99 19.51
C ARG A 67 -12.91 12.33 20.19
N LEU A 68 -11.66 12.79 20.16
CA LEU A 68 -11.28 14.09 20.72
C LEU A 68 -11.96 15.27 20.02
N LEU A 69 -12.20 15.16 18.71
CA LEU A 69 -12.92 16.17 17.93
C LEU A 69 -14.45 16.06 18.04
N GLY A 70 -14.97 15.04 18.75
CA GLY A 70 -16.43 14.78 18.83
C GLY A 70 -17.04 14.31 17.50
N LEU A 71 -16.23 13.75 16.60
CA LEU A 71 -16.63 13.30 15.26
C LEU A 71 -16.92 11.81 15.18
N SER A 72 -16.57 11.03 16.20
CA SER A 72 -17.03 9.64 16.32
C SER A 72 -18.48 9.63 16.78
N SER A 73 -19.34 8.89 16.09
CA SER A 73 -20.65 8.53 16.63
C SER A 73 -20.45 7.86 17.99
N GLU A 74 -21.06 8.43 19.04
CA GLU A 74 -21.23 7.74 20.31
C GLU A 74 -21.99 6.44 20.02
N ASP A 75 -21.43 5.31 20.45
CA ASP A 75 -22.26 4.19 20.91
C ASP A 75 -22.50 4.37 22.41
#